data_AF-A0A6P8HAL4-F1
#
_entry.id   AF-A0A6P8HAL4-F1
#
_cell.length_a   1.000
_cell.length_b   1.000
_cell.length_c   1.000
_cell.angle_alpha   90.00
_cell.angle_beta   90.00
_cell.angle_gamma   90.00
#
_symmetry.space_group_name_H-M   'P 1'
#
loop_
_entity.id
_entity.type
_entity.pdbx_description
1 polymer ?
#
loop_
_entity_poly.entity_id
_entity_poly.type
_entity_poly.pdbx_seq_one_letter_code
_entity_poly.pdbx_strand_id
1 'polypeptide(L)'
;MRITTGAPVPPGSDAVVQVEDTELVESADEGKTEVKVKILSTPKVAQDLRPIGFDISSGELVLSKGEVLGPAELGLLATVSVTQVSVFKKPKVAILSTGNEIVQPTESPKAGQIRDSNKTTLTAAVKKEGFDVIDLGIAQDKKS
;
A
#
# COMPACT_ATOMS: atom_id res chain seq x y z
N MET A 1 13.00 -10.71 -33.46
CA MET A 1 13.55 -11.43 -32.29
C MET A 1 12.39 -11.72 -31.36
N ARG A 2 12.30 -12.94 -30.80
CA ARG A 2 11.25 -13.28 -29.83
C ARG A 2 11.58 -12.65 -28.48
N ILE A 3 10.58 -12.01 -27.87
CA ILE A 3 10.66 -11.47 -26.52
C ILE A 3 9.43 -11.92 -25.71
N THR A 4 9.52 -11.81 -24.40
CA THR A 4 8.39 -12.04 -23.48
C THR A 4 7.94 -10.73 -22.87
N THR A 5 6.72 -10.68 -22.32
CA THR A 5 6.21 -9.51 -21.60
C THR A 5 7.19 -9.05 -20.52
N GLY A 6 7.53 -7.77 -20.53
CA GLY A 6 8.48 -7.15 -19.59
C GLY A 6 9.96 -7.32 -19.95
N ALA A 7 10.30 -8.04 -21.02
CA ALA A 7 11.68 -8.14 -21.48
C ALA A 7 12.14 -6.83 -22.17
N PRO A 8 13.44 -6.47 -22.05
CA PRO A 8 13.99 -5.34 -22.78
C PRO A 8 13.86 -5.53 -24.30
N VAL A 9 13.54 -4.43 -25.00
CA VAL A 9 13.39 -4.44 -26.46
C VAL A 9 14.77 -4.32 -27.12
N PRO A 10 15.10 -5.16 -28.12
CA PRO A 10 16.39 -5.13 -28.77
C PRO A 10 16.67 -3.82 -29.52
N PRO A 11 17.93 -3.36 -29.57
CA PRO A 11 18.31 -2.19 -30.35
C PRO A 11 17.85 -2.30 -31.81
N GLY A 12 17.29 -1.21 -32.35
CA GLY A 12 16.81 -1.15 -33.73
C GLY A 12 15.37 -1.64 -33.94
N SER A 13 14.69 -2.13 -32.90
CA SER A 13 13.24 -2.44 -32.95
C SER A 13 12.42 -1.24 -32.47
N ASP A 14 11.30 -0.95 -33.13
CA ASP A 14 10.40 0.17 -32.83
C ASP A 14 8.94 -0.24 -32.56
N ALA A 15 8.65 -1.54 -32.56
CA ALA A 15 7.35 -2.11 -32.22
C ALA A 15 7.48 -3.56 -31.73
N VAL A 16 6.47 -4.03 -31.00
CA VAL A 16 6.30 -5.44 -30.62
C VAL A 16 5.00 -5.95 -31.22
N VAL A 17 5.04 -7.15 -31.80
CA VAL A 17 3.87 -7.85 -32.33
C VAL A 17 3.54 -8.99 -31.38
N GLN A 18 2.27 -9.07 -30.97
CA GLN A 18 1.79 -10.14 -30.09
C GLN A 18 1.85 -11.49 -30.82
N VAL A 19 2.04 -12.58 -30.09
CA VAL A 19 2.23 -13.91 -30.72
C VAL A 19 0.99 -14.34 -31.51
N GLU A 20 -0.17 -13.89 -31.07
CA GLU A 20 -1.49 -14.07 -31.69
C GLU A 20 -1.56 -13.45 -33.10
N ASP A 21 -0.76 -12.41 -33.37
CA ASP A 21 -0.65 -11.74 -34.67
C ASP A 21 0.54 -12.27 -35.51
N THR A 22 1.04 -13.46 -35.18
CA THR A 22 2.16 -14.11 -35.90
C THR A 22 1.85 -15.56 -36.26
N GLU A 23 2.42 -16.03 -37.36
CA GLU A 23 2.43 -17.43 -37.78
C GLU A 23 3.87 -17.95 -37.83
N LEU A 24 4.14 -19.10 -37.21
CA LEU A 24 5.44 -19.78 -37.34
C LEU A 24 5.57 -20.39 -38.73
N VAL A 25 6.60 -20.00 -39.48
CA VAL A 25 6.85 -20.46 -40.84
C VAL A 25 7.91 -21.56 -40.88
N GLU A 26 8.94 -21.45 -40.04
CA GLU A 26 10.08 -22.37 -40.03
C GLU A 26 10.64 -22.51 -38.62
N SER A 27 10.97 -23.74 -38.24
CA SER A 27 11.62 -24.08 -36.99
C SER A 27 12.78 -25.05 -37.20
N ALA A 28 13.75 -25.00 -36.30
CA ALA A 28 14.89 -25.91 -36.22
C ALA A 28 14.84 -26.72 -34.92
N ASP A 29 15.77 -27.67 -34.78
CA ASP A 29 15.96 -28.48 -33.57
C ASP A 29 14.69 -29.19 -33.10
N GLU A 30 14.01 -29.88 -34.03
CA GLU A 30 12.74 -30.58 -33.76
C GLU A 30 11.63 -29.65 -33.22
N GLY A 31 11.63 -28.38 -33.64
CA GLY A 31 10.64 -27.39 -33.25
C GLY A 31 10.97 -26.60 -31.98
N LYS A 32 12.19 -26.73 -31.44
CA LYS A 32 12.62 -25.98 -30.24
C LYS A 32 13.06 -24.56 -30.55
N THR A 33 13.52 -24.30 -31.77
CA THR A 33 14.05 -23.00 -32.17
C THR A 33 13.19 -22.44 -33.30
N GLU A 34 12.59 -21.28 -33.08
CA GLU A 34 11.87 -20.54 -34.12
C GLU A 34 12.89 -19.83 -35.03
N VAL A 35 12.85 -20.15 -36.33
CA VAL A 35 13.79 -19.59 -37.32
C VAL A 35 13.12 -18.45 -38.10
N LYS A 36 11.86 -18.63 -38.48
CA LYS A 36 11.12 -17.67 -39.29
C LYS A 36 9.68 -17.56 -38.86
N VAL A 37 9.23 -16.32 -38.67
CA VAL A 37 7.84 -15.98 -38.35
C VAL A 37 7.28 -15.05 -39.42
N LYS A 38 5.99 -15.19 -39.70
CA LYS A 38 5.22 -14.30 -40.56
C LYS A 38 4.36 -13.41 -39.67
N ILE A 39 4.47 -12.11 -39.87
CA ILE A 39 3.65 -11.12 -39.18
C ILE A 39 2.35 -10.96 -39.98
N LEU A 40 1.20 -11.11 -39.32
CA LEU A 40 -0.12 -11.12 -39.96
C LEU A 40 -0.65 -9.73 -40.28
N SER A 41 -0.23 -8.72 -39.53
CA SER A 41 -0.67 -7.33 -39.66
C SER A 41 0.50 -6.37 -39.54
N THR A 42 0.48 -5.25 -40.26
CA THR A 42 1.56 -4.25 -40.16
C THR A 42 1.51 -3.57 -38.78
N PRO A 43 2.55 -3.68 -37.94
CA PRO A 43 2.55 -3.04 -36.64
C PRO A 43 2.64 -1.52 -36.76
N LYS A 44 2.10 -0.82 -35.77
CA LYS A 44 2.29 0.63 -35.63
C LYS A 44 3.59 0.93 -34.90
N VAL A 45 4.19 2.07 -35.20
CA VAL A 45 5.34 2.59 -34.44
C VAL A 45 4.95 2.72 -32.97
N ALA A 46 5.83 2.26 -32.07
CA ALA A 46 5.66 2.21 -30.62
C ALA A 46 4.53 1.29 -30.12
N GLN A 47 3.97 0.42 -30.96
CA GLN A 47 3.00 -0.58 -30.53
C GLN A 47 3.61 -1.52 -29.48
N ASP A 48 2.88 -1.71 -28.39
CA ASP A 48 3.22 -2.61 -27.27
C ASP A 48 4.62 -2.34 -26.67
N LEU A 49 5.11 -1.10 -26.79
CA LEU A 49 6.33 -0.62 -26.16
C LEU A 49 6.01 0.27 -24.96
N ARG A 50 6.76 0.08 -23.88
CA ARG A 50 6.84 1.02 -22.76
C ARG A 50 8.21 1.67 -22.77
N PRO A 51 8.36 2.90 -23.30
CA PRO A 51 9.65 3.58 -23.32
C PRO A 51 10.18 3.84 -21.90
N ILE A 52 11.46 4.19 -21.81
CA ILE A 52 12.08 4.57 -20.54
C ILE A 52 11.32 5.77 -19.95
N GLY A 53 10.92 5.65 -18.68
CA GLY A 53 10.16 6.70 -17.99
C GLY A 53 8.66 6.72 -18.30
N PHE A 54 8.12 5.71 -19.00
CA PHE A 54 6.70 5.65 -19.35
C PHE A 54 5.76 5.66 -18.15
N ASP A 55 6.06 4.85 -17.12
CA ASP A 55 5.24 4.76 -15.92
C ASP A 55 5.63 5.85 -14.89
N ILE A 56 6.94 6.03 -14.65
CA ILE A 56 7.50 7.02 -13.71
C ILE A 56 8.81 7.54 -14.28
N SER A 57 8.94 8.86 -14.37
CA SER A 57 10.17 9.53 -14.81
C SER A 57 11.15 9.78 -13.66
N SER A 58 12.44 9.86 -14.00
CA SER A 58 13.46 10.20 -13.00
C SER A 58 13.22 11.61 -12.46
N GLY A 59 13.19 11.75 -11.13
CA GLY A 59 12.94 13.03 -10.45
C GLY A 59 11.45 13.41 -10.33
N GLU A 60 10.54 12.57 -10.81
CA GLU A 60 9.11 12.78 -10.67
C GLU A 60 8.67 12.67 -9.20
N LEU A 61 7.78 13.56 -8.77
CA LEU A 61 7.16 13.50 -7.46
C LEU A 61 6.06 12.44 -7.45
N VAL A 62 6.33 11.29 -6.84
CA VAL A 62 5.38 10.15 -6.81
C VAL A 62 4.39 10.18 -5.65
N LEU A 63 4.73 10.87 -4.55
CA LEU A 63 3.86 11.06 -3.38
C LEU A 63 4.11 12.44 -2.76
N SER A 64 3.05 13.14 -2.39
CA SER A 64 3.14 14.46 -1.75
C SER A 64 3.16 14.37 -0.22
N LYS A 65 3.81 15.35 0.42
CA LYS A 65 3.75 15.49 1.87
C LYS A 65 2.31 15.68 2.34
N GLY A 66 1.89 14.86 3.31
CA GLY A 66 0.55 14.92 3.90
C GLY A 66 -0.41 13.84 3.37
N GLU A 67 -0.01 13.11 2.32
CA GLU A 67 -0.74 11.93 1.88
C GLU A 67 -0.68 10.82 2.93
N VAL A 68 -1.77 10.06 3.02
CA VAL A 68 -1.89 8.92 3.93
C VAL A 68 -1.33 7.69 3.22
N LEU A 69 -0.36 7.03 3.85
CA LEU A 69 0.25 5.83 3.29
C LEU A 69 -0.67 4.62 3.48
N GLY A 70 -1.33 4.21 2.39
CA GLY A 70 -2.05 2.95 2.26
C GLY A 70 -1.27 1.90 1.47
N PRO A 71 -1.91 0.78 1.10
CA PRO A 71 -1.25 -0.30 0.37
C PRO A 71 -0.66 0.13 -0.98
N ALA A 72 -1.35 1.01 -1.71
CA ALA A 72 -0.90 1.48 -3.02
C ALA A 72 0.35 2.36 -2.90
N GLU A 73 0.34 3.30 -1.95
CA GLU A 73 1.46 4.21 -1.70
C GLU A 73 2.69 3.45 -1.23
N LEU A 74 2.52 2.43 -0.39
CA LEU A 74 3.61 1.54 0.02
C LEU A 74 4.19 0.74 -1.15
N GLY A 75 3.33 0.25 -2.06
CA GLY A 75 3.77 -0.41 -3.29
C GLY A 75 4.52 0.52 -4.24
N LEU A 76 4.07 1.78 -4.34
CA LEU A 76 4.73 2.82 -5.12
C LEU A 76 6.13 3.12 -4.57
N LEU A 77 6.25 3.31 -3.26
CA LEU A 77 7.55 3.49 -2.59
C LEU A 77 8.50 2.31 -2.86
N ALA A 78 8.00 1.08 -2.79
CA ALA A 78 8.78 -0.12 -3.11
C ALA A 78 9.23 -0.14 -4.59
N THR A 79 8.34 0.26 -5.52
CA THR A 79 8.62 0.34 -6.96
C THR A 79 9.77 1.30 -7.25
N VAL A 80 9.82 2.44 -6.56
CA VAL A 80 10.90 3.43 -6.70
C VAL A 80 12.09 3.19 -5.75
N SER A 81 12.16 2.01 -5.12
CA SER A 81 13.25 1.62 -4.21
C SER A 81 13.45 2.54 -2.98
N VAL A 82 12.39 3.21 -2.53
CA VAL A 82 12.40 4.03 -1.30
C VAL A 82 11.92 3.18 -0.12
N THR A 83 12.84 2.83 0.77
CA THR A 83 12.56 1.92 1.91
C THR A 83 12.32 2.65 3.24
N GLN A 84 12.58 3.96 3.30
CA GLN A 84 12.36 4.80 4.48
C GLN A 84 11.79 6.14 4.06
N VAL A 85 10.77 6.60 4.79
CA VAL A 85 10.13 7.89 4.54
C VAL A 85 9.90 8.62 5.87
N SER A 86 9.94 9.95 5.82
CA SER A 86 9.59 10.77 6.97
C SER A 86 8.08 10.87 7.12
N VAL A 87 7.56 10.48 8.28
CA VAL A 87 6.12 10.53 8.59
C VAL A 87 5.86 11.38 9.82
N PHE A 88 4.62 11.88 9.95
CA PHE A 88 4.17 12.49 11.19
C PHE A 88 4.06 11.41 12.28
N LYS A 89 4.47 11.76 13.50
CA LYS A 89 4.29 10.88 14.66
C LYS A 89 2.80 10.74 14.97
N LYS A 90 2.37 9.53 15.31
CA LYS A 90 1.02 9.31 15.84
C LYS A 90 0.83 10.12 17.13
N PRO A 91 -0.32 10.81 17.33
CA PRO A 91 -0.64 11.44 18.60
C PRO A 91 -0.72 10.40 19.71
N LYS A 92 -0.34 10.79 20.93
CA LYS A 92 -0.53 9.98 22.13
C LYS A 92 -1.84 10.40 22.78
N VAL A 93 -2.74 9.45 23.02
CA VAL A 93 -4.04 9.71 23.64
C VAL A 93 -4.03 9.15 25.06
N ALA A 94 -4.29 9.99 26.06
CA ALA A 94 -4.46 9.56 27.44
C ALA A 94 -5.93 9.66 27.83
N ILE A 95 -6.45 8.65 28.55
CA ILE A 95 -7.84 8.60 28.98
C ILE A 95 -7.89 8.42 30.50
N LEU A 96 -8.65 9.29 31.15
CA LEU A 96 -8.91 9.29 32.58
C LEU A 96 -10.42 9.36 32.80
N SER A 97 -10.94 8.54 33.70
CA SER A 97 -12.29 8.73 34.23
C SER A 97 -12.24 9.48 35.55
N THR A 98 -13.27 10.24 35.84
CA THR A 98 -13.41 11.01 37.08
C THR A 98 -14.76 10.74 37.70
N GLY A 99 -14.81 10.67 39.02
CA GLY A 99 -16.05 10.52 39.77
C GLY A 99 -15.88 9.53 40.91
N ASN A 100 -16.36 9.92 42.10
CA ASN A 100 -16.28 9.07 43.29
C ASN A 100 -17.19 7.84 43.21
N GLU A 101 -18.22 7.90 42.36
CA GLU A 101 -19.15 6.82 42.07
C GLU A 101 -18.60 5.79 41.08
N ILE A 102 -17.50 6.11 40.37
CA ILE A 102 -16.99 5.28 39.28
C ILE A 102 -16.09 4.17 39.82
N VAL A 103 -16.37 2.93 39.42
CA VAL A 103 -15.57 1.73 39.73
C VAL A 103 -15.11 1.01 38.47
N GLN A 104 -14.10 0.15 38.61
CA GLN A 104 -13.59 -0.63 37.47
C GLN A 104 -14.67 -1.55 36.89
N PRO A 105 -14.64 -1.85 35.57
CA PRO A 105 -15.61 -2.77 34.96
C PRO A 105 -15.61 -4.18 35.59
N THR A 106 -14.48 -4.63 36.11
CA THR A 106 -14.30 -5.94 36.77
C THR A 106 -14.79 -5.99 38.21
N GLU A 107 -15.09 -4.85 38.81
CA GLU A 107 -15.56 -4.76 40.20
C GLU A 107 -17.08 -4.95 40.30
N SER A 108 -17.54 -5.35 41.49
CA SER A 108 -18.96 -5.37 41.86
C SER A 108 -19.34 -4.04 42.51
N PRO A 109 -20.18 -3.19 41.88
CA PRO A 109 -20.53 -1.88 42.43
C PRO A 109 -21.29 -2.01 43.75
N LYS A 110 -20.97 -1.15 44.71
CA LYS A 110 -21.79 -0.94 45.91
C LYS A 110 -22.95 0.01 45.59
N ALA A 111 -23.85 0.20 46.56
CA ALA A 111 -24.93 1.17 46.44
C ALA A 111 -24.38 2.57 46.10
N GLY A 112 -24.91 3.18 45.03
CA GLY A 112 -24.48 4.49 44.54
C GLY A 112 -23.24 4.47 43.64
N GLN A 113 -22.64 3.31 43.35
CA GLN A 113 -21.52 3.19 42.41
C GLN A 113 -21.97 2.66 41.05
N ILE A 114 -21.27 3.06 39.99
CA ILE A 114 -21.46 2.59 38.62
C ILE A 114 -20.12 2.23 37.97
N ARG A 115 -20.13 1.31 37.01
CA ARG A 115 -18.92 0.87 36.31
C ARG A 115 -18.48 1.90 35.26
N ASP A 116 -17.17 2.00 35.07
CA ASP A 116 -16.57 2.83 34.03
C ASP A 116 -16.78 2.27 32.60
N SER A 117 -17.91 2.63 32.00
CA SER A 117 -18.20 2.31 30.59
C SER A 117 -17.47 3.25 29.62
N ASN A 118 -17.38 4.54 29.94
CA ASN A 118 -16.86 5.56 29.04
C ASN A 118 -15.41 5.33 28.68
N LYS A 119 -14.54 5.05 29.66
CA LYS A 119 -13.14 4.76 29.37
C LYS A 119 -12.99 3.52 28.48
N THR A 120 -13.80 2.50 28.74
CA THR A 120 -13.82 1.27 27.93
C THR A 120 -14.18 1.60 26.47
N THR A 121 -15.25 2.35 26.25
CA THR A 121 -15.72 2.74 24.92
C THR A 121 -14.72 3.64 24.20
N LEU A 122 -14.19 4.67 24.86
CA LEU A 122 -13.22 5.59 24.27
C LEU A 122 -11.89 4.89 23.94
N THR A 123 -11.43 3.99 24.82
CA THR A 123 -10.22 3.19 24.56
C THR A 123 -10.38 2.34 23.32
N ALA A 124 -11.53 1.67 23.17
CA ALA A 124 -11.81 0.86 21.99
C ALA A 124 -11.89 1.71 20.71
N ALA A 125 -12.54 2.87 20.77
CA ALA A 125 -12.66 3.79 19.62
C ALA A 125 -11.29 4.30 19.15
N VAL A 126 -10.43 4.73 20.07
CA VAL A 126 -9.07 5.23 19.73
C VAL A 126 -8.21 4.11 19.13
N LYS A 127 -8.28 2.90 19.69
CA LYS A 127 -7.56 1.73 19.15
C LYS A 127 -8.07 1.32 17.76
N LYS A 128 -9.37 1.44 17.51
CA LYS A 128 -9.97 1.16 16.19
C LYS A 128 -9.39 2.06 15.09
N GLU A 129 -9.08 3.31 15.43
CA GLU A 129 -8.40 4.25 14.52
C GLU A 129 -6.87 4.04 14.46
N GLY A 130 -6.34 3.00 15.10
CA GLY A 130 -4.93 2.62 15.04
C GLY A 130 -4.00 3.45 15.92
N PHE A 131 -4.54 4.13 16.95
CA PHE A 131 -3.77 4.88 17.94
C PHE A 131 -3.66 4.11 19.26
N ASP A 132 -2.55 4.36 19.98
CA ASP A 132 -2.33 3.82 21.30
C ASP A 132 -2.97 4.70 22.39
N VAL A 133 -3.41 4.04 23.47
CA VAL A 133 -4.06 4.70 24.61
C VAL A 133 -3.21 4.51 25.87
N ILE A 134 -3.02 5.61 26.59
CA ILE A 134 -2.46 5.63 27.95
C ILE A 134 -3.64 5.68 28.94
N ASP A 135 -3.90 4.58 29.65
CA ASP A 135 -4.92 4.53 30.69
C ASP A 135 -4.39 5.19 31.98
N LEU A 136 -5.02 6.28 32.39
CA LEU A 136 -4.67 7.03 33.61
C LEU A 136 -5.50 6.61 34.84
N GLY A 137 -6.38 5.62 34.70
CA GLY A 137 -7.19 5.08 35.79
C GLY A 137 -8.52 5.80 35.99
N ILE A 138 -8.99 5.78 37.23
CA ILE A 138 -10.16 6.53 37.70
C ILE A 138 -9.65 7.48 38.78
N ALA A 139 -9.79 8.78 38.57
CA ALA A 139 -9.46 9.80 39.55
C ALA A 139 -10.67 10.08 40.45
N GLN A 140 -10.41 10.18 41.76
CA GLN A 140 -11.39 10.64 42.73
C GLN A 140 -11.55 12.15 42.65
N ASP A 141 -12.76 12.65 42.93
CA ASP A 141 -13.01 14.08 42.98
C ASP A 141 -12.39 14.65 44.25
N LYS A 142 -11.20 15.22 44.10
CA LYS A 142 -10.50 15.98 45.14
C LYS A 142 -10.24 17.37 44.59
N LYS A 143 -10.63 18.40 45.33
CA LYS A 143 -10.19 19.77 45.03
C LYS A 143 -8.70 19.85 45.33
N SER A 144 -7.93 20.36 44.36
CA SER A 144 -6.55 20.80 44.53
C SER A 144 -6.47 21.95 45.52
#